data_AF-A0A2N6BUS9-F1
#
_entry.id   AF-A0A2N6BUS9-F1
#
_cell.length_a   1.000
_cell.length_b   1.000
_cell.length_c   1.000
_cell.angle_alpha   90.00
_cell.angle_beta   90.00
_cell.angle_gamma   90.00
#
_symmetry.space_group_name_H-M   'P 1'
#
loop_
_entity.id
_entity.type
_entity.pdbx_description
1 polymer ?
#
loop_
_entity_poly.entity_id
_entity_poly.type
_entity_poly.pdbx_seq_one_letter_code
_entity_poly.pdbx_strand_id
1 'polypeptide(L)'
;MNPDILDFLAPVAELVNGFTDFQEQIADHDQGMACSVTKIAVEVPVEIHTEVDDDGGVALVSAPPTQQIETSIFPVLHTMRLVLVADHGAESK
;
A
#
# COMPACT_ATOMS: atom_id res chain seq x y z
N MET A 1 -14.92 14.91 17.29
CA MET A 1 -13.53 14.57 17.63
C MET A 1 -12.92 14.09 16.33
N ASN A 2 -11.99 14.87 15.76
CA ASN A 2 -11.30 14.47 14.54
C ASN A 2 -10.30 13.38 14.97
N PRO A 3 -10.29 12.18 14.35
CA PRO A 3 -9.32 11.16 14.73
C PRO A 3 -7.91 11.71 14.50
N ASP A 4 -7.02 11.48 15.47
CA ASP A 4 -5.66 11.97 15.38
C ASP A 4 -4.92 11.14 14.34
N ILE A 5 -3.97 11.72 13.60
CA ILE A 5 -3.30 10.97 12.51
C ILE A 5 -2.55 9.73 13.04
N LEU A 6 -2.14 9.80 14.30
CA LEU A 6 -1.53 8.73 15.07
C LEU A 6 -2.42 7.49 15.16
N ASP A 7 -3.75 7.64 15.10
CA ASP A 7 -4.70 6.53 15.16
C ASP A 7 -4.71 5.68 13.88
N PHE A 8 -4.09 6.17 12.79
CA PHE A 8 -4.00 5.48 11.49
C PHE A 8 -2.56 5.14 11.08
N LEU A 9 -1.58 5.40 11.95
CA LEU A 9 -0.20 5.03 11.68
C LEU A 9 -0.06 3.51 11.75
N ALA A 10 0.31 2.92 10.63
CA ALA A 10 0.70 1.52 10.55
C ALA A 10 2.16 1.41 10.10
N PRO A 11 2.91 0.38 10.53
CA PRO A 11 4.19 0.07 9.95
C PRO A 11 4.10 0.04 8.41
N VAL A 12 5.07 0.63 7.72
CA VAL A 12 5.05 0.67 6.24
C VAL A 12 4.93 -0.74 5.64
N ALA A 13 5.51 -1.74 6.29
CA ALA A 13 5.40 -3.14 5.88
C ALA A 13 3.95 -3.64 5.86
N GLU A 14 3.12 -3.22 6.81
CA GLU A 14 1.70 -3.62 6.86
C GLU A 14 0.90 -2.96 5.74
N LEU A 15 1.18 -1.70 5.44
CA LEU A 15 0.60 -1.00 4.30
C LEU A 15 0.92 -1.74 2.98
N VAL A 16 2.19 -2.08 2.77
CA VAL A 16 2.63 -2.80 1.57
C VAL A 16 1.94 -4.16 1.47
N ASN A 17 1.85 -4.91 2.57
CA ASN A 17 1.18 -6.20 2.59
C ASN A 17 -0.28 -6.10 2.15
N GLY A 18 -1.00 -5.07 2.60
CA GLY A 18 -2.38 -4.81 2.20
C GLY A 18 -2.55 -4.57 0.70
N PHE A 19 -1.55 -4.00 0.01
CA PHE A 19 -1.59 -3.83 -1.44
C PHE A 19 -1.20 -5.09 -2.23
N THR A 20 -0.49 -6.03 -1.59
CA THR A 20 -0.03 -7.27 -2.22
C THR A 20 -0.97 -8.45 -2.04
N ASP A 21 -1.99 -8.34 -1.21
CA ASP A 21 -3.02 -9.37 -1.02
C ASP A 21 -4.08 -9.31 -2.13
N PHE A 22 -3.74 -9.83 -3.31
CA PHE A 22 -4.64 -9.90 -4.45
C PHE A 22 -4.74 -11.31 -5.01
N GLN A 23 -5.91 -11.62 -5.59
CA GLN A 23 -6.12 -12.89 -6.27
C GLN A 23 -5.56 -12.82 -7.70
N GLU A 24 -4.51 -13.60 -7.98
CA GLU A 24 -3.82 -13.61 -9.29
C GLU A 24 -4.73 -14.10 -10.43
N GLN A 25 -5.60 -15.07 -10.15
CA GLN A 25 -6.48 -15.68 -11.14
C GLN A 25 -7.93 -15.69 -10.67
N ILE A 26 -8.82 -15.18 -11.53
CA ILE A 26 -10.26 -15.25 -11.36
C ILE A 26 -10.79 -16.16 -12.46
N ALA A 27 -11.31 -17.33 -12.09
CA ALA A 27 -11.89 -18.31 -13.01
C ALA A 27 -13.41 -18.33 -12.87
N ASP A 28 -14.11 -18.24 -13.99
CA ASP A 28 -15.54 -18.55 -14.08
C ASP A 28 -15.67 -19.94 -14.70
N HIS A 29 -15.91 -20.93 -13.84
CA HIS A 29 -16.04 -22.33 -14.24
C HIS A 29 -17.31 -22.62 -15.05
N ASP A 30 -18.36 -21.79 -14.90
CA ASP A 30 -19.63 -21.97 -15.61
C ASP A 30 -19.51 -21.48 -17.07
N GLN A 31 -18.68 -20.45 -17.31
CA GLN A 31 -18.43 -19.90 -18.64
C GLN A 31 -17.15 -20.43 -19.31
N GLY A 32 -16.36 -21.25 -18.62
CA GLY A 32 -15.08 -21.77 -19.11
C GLY A 32 -14.03 -20.67 -19.34
N MET A 33 -14.15 -19.55 -18.62
CA MET A 33 -13.30 -18.38 -18.78
C MET A 33 -12.34 -18.24 -17.59
N ALA A 34 -11.12 -17.79 -17.88
CA ALA A 34 -10.15 -17.42 -16.85
C ALA A 34 -9.56 -16.05 -17.16
N CYS A 35 -9.45 -15.20 -16.14
CA CYS A 35 -8.78 -13.92 -16.17
C CYS A 35 -7.58 -13.97 -15.22
N SER A 36 -6.43 -13.47 -15.69
CA SER A 36 -5.19 -13.42 -14.91
C SER A 36 -4.69 -11.99 -14.79
N VAL A 37 -4.32 -11.60 -13.57
CA VAL A 37 -3.69 -10.31 -13.29
C VAL A 37 -2.19 -10.43 -13.58
N THR A 38 -1.73 -9.79 -14.65
CA THR A 38 -0.30 -9.82 -15.05
C THR A 38 0.52 -8.72 -14.37
N LYS A 39 -0.11 -7.58 -14.09
CA LYS A 39 0.54 -6.42 -13.48
C LYS A 39 -0.46 -5.55 -12.74
N ILE A 40 -0.08 -5.12 -11.54
CA ILE A 40 -0.74 -4.06 -10.80
C ILE A 40 0.26 -2.91 -10.64
N ALA A 41 -0.18 -1.69 -10.93
CA ALA A 41 0.61 -0.49 -10.68
C ALA A 41 -0.27 0.51 -9.95
N VAL A 42 0.17 0.94 -8.77
CA VAL A 42 -0.56 1.89 -7.93
C VAL A 42 0.37 3.06 -7.58
N GLU A 43 -0.16 4.26 -7.71
CA GLU A 43 0.48 5.49 -7.26
C GLU A 43 -0.49 6.18 -6.31
N VAL A 44 -0.11 6.27 -5.04
CA VAL A 44 -0.96 6.89 -4.00
C VAL A 44 -0.16 7.90 -3.18
N PRO A 45 -0.78 9.02 -2.76
CA PRO A 45 -0.22 9.86 -1.72
C PRO A 45 -0.21 9.10 -0.39
N VAL A 46 0.90 9.22 0.35
CA VAL A 46 1.05 8.68 1.72
C VAL A 46 1.73 9.72 2.61
N GLU A 47 1.40 9.68 3.89
CA GLU A 47 2.15 10.37 4.93
C GLU A 47 3.14 9.37 5.55
N ILE A 48 4.40 9.77 5.73
CA ILE A 48 5.47 8.91 6.27
C ILE A 48 6.09 9.59 7.48
N HIS A 49 6.15 8.87 8.59
CA HIS A 49 6.77 9.32 9.83
C HIS A 49 7.82 8.32 10.31
N THR A 50 8.70 8.79 11.19
CA THR A 50 9.67 7.96 11.88
C THR A 50 9.29 7.90 13.35
N GLU A 51 9.20 6.68 13.87
CA GLU A 51 9.04 6.43 15.30
C GLU A 51 10.32 5.86 15.87
N VAL A 52 10.63 6.26 17.09
CA VAL A 52 11.77 5.74 17.85
C VAL A 52 11.20 5.09 19.10
N ASP A 53 11.51 3.81 19.29
CA ASP A 53 11.08 3.08 20.48
C ASP A 53 11.98 3.39 21.71
N ASP A 54 11.57 2.92 22.88
CA ASP A 54 12.28 3.15 24.14
C ASP A 54 13.69 2.53 24.19
N ASP A 55 13.96 1.52 23.34
CA ASP A 55 15.25 0.85 23.21
C ASP A 55 16.13 1.52 22.13
N GLY A 56 15.64 2.60 21.50
CA GLY A 56 16.32 3.35 20.45
C GLY A 56 16.22 2.74 19.05
N GLY A 57 15.39 1.71 18.88
CA GLY A 57 15.01 1.18 17.58
C GLY A 57 14.21 2.21 16.78
N VAL A 58 14.44 2.24 15.47
CA VAL A 58 13.83 3.22 14.56
C VAL A 58 12.93 2.49 13.57
N ALA A 59 11.67 2.88 13.50
CA ALA A 59 10.69 2.33 12.58
C ALA A 59 10.12 3.41 11.66
N LEU A 60 9.78 3.01 10.43
CA LEU A 60 9.00 3.83 9.51
C LEU A 60 7.54 3.42 9.62
N VAL A 61 6.69 4.42 9.82
CA VAL A 61 5.24 4.27 9.86
C VAL A 61 4.60 5.15 8.79
N SER A 62 3.44 4.72 8.30
CA SER A 62 2.71 5.42 7.24
C SER A 62 1.22 5.42 7.48
N ALA A 63 0.55 6.43 6.95
CA ALA A 63 -0.91 6.53 6.95
C ALA A 63 -1.43 7.05 5.59
N PRO A 64 -2.69 6.74 5.24
CA PRO A 64 -3.41 7.48 4.21
C PRO A 64 -3.44 8.98 4.56
N PRO A 65 -3.47 9.88 3.57
CA PRO A 65 -3.58 11.31 3.84
C PRO A 65 -4.91 11.60 4.56
N THR A 66 -4.83 12.17 5.76
CA THR A 66 -6.00 12.39 6.62
C THR A 66 -6.58 13.81 6.49
N GLN A 67 -5.88 14.71 5.82
CA GLN A 67 -6.22 16.12 5.79
C GLN A 67 -7.23 16.46 4.70
N GLN A 68 -8.37 17.05 5.09
CA GLN A 68 -9.25 17.76 4.16
C GLN A 68 -8.61 19.12 3.81
N ILE A 69 -8.55 19.43 2.52
CA ILE A 69 -7.81 20.56 1.93
C ILE A 69 -8.53 21.90 2.25
N GLU A 70 -8.48 22.34 3.51
CA GLU A 70 -8.75 23.72 3.91
C GLU A 70 -7.86 24.09 5.12
N THR A 71 -6.53 24.09 4.94
CA THR A 71 -5.62 24.64 5.95
C THR A 71 -4.51 25.47 5.31
N SER A 72 -3.94 26.40 6.09
CA SER A 72 -2.87 27.33 5.67
C SER A 72 -1.49 26.66 5.57
N ILE A 73 -1.38 25.38 5.93
CA ILE A 73 -0.15 24.61 5.99
C ILE A 73 -0.31 23.41 5.06
N PHE A 74 0.52 23.35 4.01
CA PHE A 74 0.53 22.19 3.13
C PHE A 74 1.30 21.04 3.79
N PRO A 75 0.68 19.86 3.99
CA PRO A 75 1.41 18.68 4.43
C PRO A 75 2.42 18.25 3.37
N VAL A 76 3.56 17.71 3.82
CA VAL A 76 4.50 17.04 2.92
C VAL A 76 3.93 15.66 2.59
N LEU A 77 3.20 15.59 1.48
CA LEU A 77 2.72 14.32 0.94
C LEU A 77 3.85 13.65 0.16
N HIS A 78 4.17 12.42 0.54
CA HIS A 78 5.06 11.57 -0.24
C HIS A 78 4.22 10.81 -1.26
N THR A 79 4.79 10.50 -2.43
CA THR A 79 4.14 9.62 -3.40
C THR A 79 4.75 8.24 -3.30
N MET A 80 3.95 7.25 -2.92
CA MET A 80 4.35 5.85 -2.99
C MET A 80 3.94 5.29 -4.35
N ARG A 81 4.91 4.69 -5.04
CA ARG A 81 4.69 3.94 -6.28
C ARG A 81 4.96 2.46 -6.03
N LEU A 82 3.93 1.63 -6.17
CA LEU A 82 4.02 0.19 -6.05
C LEU A 82 3.75 -0.46 -7.41
N VAL A 83 4.62 -1.37 -7.83
CA VAL A 83 4.46 -2.14 -9.06
C VAL A 83 4.62 -3.62 -8.74
N LEU A 84 3.54 -4.37 -8.92
CA LEU A 84 3.48 -5.82 -8.76
C LEU A 84 3.45 -6.45 -10.15
N VAL A 85 4.33 -7.41 -10.39
CA VAL A 85 4.42 -8.14 -11.65
C VAL A 85 4.33 -9.62 -11.32
N ALA A 86 3.38 -10.33 -11.92
CA ALA A 86 3.30 -11.78 -11.78
C ALA A 86 4.49 -12.43 -12.50
N ASP A 87 5.31 -13.18 -11.77
CA ASP A 87 6.41 -13.95 -12.34
C ASP A 87 5.90 -15.33 -12.75
N HIS A 88 5.46 -15.45 -14.00
CA HIS A 88 5.19 -16.74 -14.61
C HIS A 88 6.54 -17.32 -15.06
N GLY A 89 7.23 -18.00 -14.14
CA GLY A 89 8.46 -18.71 -14.43
C GLY A 89 8.32 -19.47 -15.75
N ALA A 90 9.19 -19.18 -16.71
CA ALA A 90 9.17 -19.84 -18.01
C ALA A 90 9.20 -21.35 -17.78
N GLU A 91 8.15 -22.06 -18.18
CA GLU A 91 8.17 -23.51 -18.26
C GLU A 91 9.33 -23.88 -19.18
N SER A 92 10.42 -24.37 -18.58
CA SER A 92 11.53 -24.96 -19.32
C SER A 92 10.97 -26.21 -19.98
N LYS A 93 10.70 -26.11 -21.29
CA LYS A 93 10.54 -27.27 -22.16
C LYS A 93 11.80 -28.12 -22.19
#